data_AF-A0A6J5H3S4-F1
#
_entry.id   AF-A0A6J5H3S4-F1
#
_cell.length_a   1.000
_cell.length_b   1.000
_cell.length_c   1.000
_cell.angle_alpha   90.00
_cell.angle_beta   90.00
_cell.angle_gamma   90.00
#
_symmetry.space_group_name_H-M   'P 1'
#
loop_
_entity.id
_entity.type
_entity.pdbx_description
1 polymer ?
#
loop_
_entity_poly.entity_id
_entity_poly.type
_entity_poly.pdbx_seq_one_letter_code
_entity_poly.pdbx_strand_id
1 'polypeptide(L)'
;MLLRIPDPAVRAVFGAIVAERNRLRSEINLLKSQAEIVIDRRGWNGHTVPAVGGSTTRQAPASAILTAMEAEAVRKAISPQFLMDEGWREGQRGEIVNDRGRVLFDIGFVPALKKLTRAC
;
A
#
# COMPACT_ATOMS: atom_id res chain seq x y z
N MET A 1 -43.97 0.09 -2.73
CA MET A 1 -43.84 0.75 -4.05
C MET A 1 -44.80 0.16 -5.09
N LEU A 2 -44.91 -1.18 -5.21
CA LEU A 2 -45.87 -1.86 -6.11
C LEU A 2 -47.35 -1.47 -5.94
N LEU A 3 -47.79 -1.19 -4.72
CA LEU A 3 -49.17 -0.77 -4.41
C LEU A 3 -49.55 0.62 -4.94
N ARG A 4 -48.57 1.43 -5.39
CA ARG A 4 -48.80 2.77 -5.96
C ARG A 4 -49.05 2.74 -7.47
N ILE A 5 -48.96 1.58 -8.11
CA ILE A 5 -49.24 1.40 -9.55
C ILE A 5 -50.74 1.14 -9.71
N PRO A 6 -51.50 2.03 -10.38
CA PRO A 6 -52.95 1.90 -10.49
C PRO A 6 -53.36 0.72 -11.39
N ASP A 7 -52.65 0.53 -12.50
CA ASP A 7 -52.96 -0.53 -13.47
C ASP A 7 -52.53 -1.92 -12.97
N PRO A 8 -53.48 -2.90 -12.87
CA PRO A 8 -53.18 -4.24 -12.40
C PRO A 8 -52.23 -5.03 -13.32
N ALA A 9 -52.27 -4.83 -14.63
CA ALA A 9 -51.43 -5.56 -15.57
C ALA A 9 -49.95 -5.13 -15.42
N VAL A 10 -49.69 -3.82 -15.45
CA VAL A 10 -48.34 -3.26 -15.20
C VAL A 10 -47.84 -3.62 -13.79
N ARG A 11 -48.72 -3.65 -12.79
CA ARG A 11 -48.36 -4.07 -11.43
C ARG A 11 -47.92 -5.53 -11.35
N ALA A 12 -48.58 -6.42 -12.09
CA ALA A 12 -48.21 -7.84 -12.15
C ALA A 12 -46.83 -8.04 -12.80
N VAL A 13 -46.58 -7.40 -13.94
CA VAL A 13 -45.30 -7.48 -14.66
C VAL A 13 -44.16 -6.92 -13.82
N PHE A 14 -44.33 -5.72 -13.23
CA PHE A 14 -43.31 -5.13 -12.39
C PHE A 14 -43.08 -5.96 -11.11
N GLY A 15 -44.14 -6.58 -10.57
CA GLY A 15 -44.05 -7.52 -9.46
C GLY A 15 -43.17 -8.73 -9.78
N ALA A 16 -43.34 -9.32 -10.97
CA ALA A 16 -42.52 -10.42 -11.45
C ALA A 16 -41.04 -10.01 -11.61
N ILE A 17 -40.78 -8.84 -12.21
CA ILE A 17 -39.41 -8.30 -12.38
C ILE A 17 -38.73 -8.07 -11.02
N VAL A 18 -39.45 -7.52 -10.04
CA VAL A 18 -38.91 -7.29 -8.69
C VAL A 18 -38.61 -8.61 -7.99
N ALA A 19 -39.47 -9.62 -8.14
CA ALA A 19 -39.25 -10.95 -7.58
C ALA A 19 -38.01 -11.61 -8.18
N GLU A 20 -37.86 -11.56 -9.51
CA GLU A 20 -36.70 -12.09 -10.22
C GLU A 20 -35.39 -11.39 -9.82
N ARG A 21 -35.40 -10.05 -9.76
CA ARG A 21 -34.26 -9.27 -9.27
C ARG A 21 -33.87 -9.64 -7.84
N ASN A 22 -34.84 -9.85 -6.96
CA ASN A 22 -34.58 -10.23 -5.57
C ASN A 22 -33.98 -11.63 -5.48
N ARG A 23 -34.49 -12.57 -6.28
CA ARG A 23 -33.94 -13.92 -6.40
C ARG A 23 -32.48 -13.89 -6.85
N LEU A 24 -32.17 -13.21 -7.97
CA LEU A 24 -30.79 -13.10 -8.48
C LEU A 24 -29.85 -12.46 -7.46
N ARG A 25 -30.30 -11.43 -6.72
CA ARG A 25 -29.50 -10.83 -5.65
C ARG A 25 -29.25 -11.80 -4.49
N SER A 26 -30.23 -12.61 -4.11
CA SER A 26 -30.06 -13.62 -3.07
C SER A 26 -29.08 -14.72 -3.48
N GLU A 27 -29.15 -15.19 -4.73
CA GLU A 27 -28.22 -16.17 -5.28
C GLU A 27 -26.80 -15.62 -5.34
N ILE A 28 -26.61 -14.38 -5.79
CA ILE A 28 -25.30 -13.70 -5.77
C ILE A 28 -24.77 -13.53 -4.34
N ASN A 29 -25.62 -13.14 -3.39
CA ASN A 29 -25.18 -12.98 -2.00
C ASN A 29 -24.79 -14.32 -1.37
N LEU A 30 -25.52 -15.39 -1.68
CA LEU A 30 -25.20 -16.75 -1.25
C LEU A 30 -23.86 -17.18 -1.86
N LEU A 31 -23.67 -17.01 -3.16
CA LEU A 31 -22.40 -17.33 -3.84
C LEU A 31 -21.23 -16.50 -3.31
N LYS A 32 -21.43 -15.21 -3.04
CA LYS A 32 -20.42 -14.35 -2.40
C LYS A 32 -20.14 -14.72 -0.95
N SER A 33 -21.10 -15.31 -0.25
CA SER A 33 -20.91 -15.77 1.14
C SER A 33 -20.22 -17.13 1.21
N GLN A 34 -20.45 -17.99 0.21
CA GLN A 34 -19.77 -19.28 0.06
C GLN A 34 -18.37 -19.14 -0.53
N ALA A 35 -18.18 -18.15 -1.41
CA ALA A 35 -16.86 -17.67 -1.77
C ALA A 35 -16.31 -16.91 -0.56
N GLU A 36 -15.80 -17.66 0.41
CA GLU A 36 -14.94 -17.13 1.46
C GLU A 36 -13.85 -16.31 0.78
N ILE A 37 -14.04 -14.99 0.73
CA ILE A 37 -13.00 -14.09 0.24
C ILE A 37 -11.97 -14.12 1.35
N VAL A 38 -11.07 -15.09 1.28
CA VAL A 38 -9.79 -15.09 1.98
C VAL A 38 -9.03 -13.91 1.40
N ILE A 39 -9.36 -12.72 1.91
CA ILE A 39 -8.54 -11.53 1.72
C ILE A 39 -7.27 -11.86 2.50
N ASP A 40 -6.27 -12.40 1.81
CA ASP A 40 -4.95 -12.57 2.38
C ASP A 40 -4.39 -11.17 2.70
N ARG A 41 -4.64 -10.73 3.93
CA ARG A 41 -4.18 -9.44 4.47
C ARG A 41 -2.71 -9.48 4.87
N ARG A 42 -1.94 -10.53 4.53
CA ARG A 42 -0.49 -10.55 4.68
C ARG A 42 0.11 -9.49 3.74
N GLY A 43 0.15 -8.24 4.19
CA GLY A 43 0.59 -7.08 3.41
C GLY A 43 -0.15 -5.79 3.71
N TRP A 44 -1.28 -5.80 4.44
CA TRP A 44 -1.88 -4.54 4.91
C TRP A 44 -1.16 -4.06 6.17
N ASN A 45 0.08 -3.60 5.98
CA ASN A 45 0.89 -2.96 7.01
C ASN A 45 0.81 -1.43 6.83
N GLY A 46 -0.41 -0.92 6.95
CA GLY A 46 -0.65 0.45 7.40
C GLY A 46 -0.90 0.42 8.90
N HIS A 47 0.09 0.89 9.66
CA HIS A 47 0.06 1.16 11.11
C HIS A 47 0.50 0.01 12.05
N THR A 48 1.77 0.13 12.46
CA THR A 48 2.36 -0.14 13.79
C THR A 48 2.22 -1.54 14.40
N VAL A 49 3.38 -2.20 14.47
CA VAL A 49 3.73 -3.38 15.30
C VAL A 49 3.45 -3.08 16.79
N PRO A 50 3.14 -4.10 17.62
CA PRO A 50 4.25 -4.73 18.32
C PRO A 50 4.27 -6.25 18.17
N ALA A 51 5.50 -6.75 18.11
CA ALA A 51 5.84 -8.14 17.87
C ALA A 51 5.51 -9.00 19.08
N VAL A 52 4.88 -10.16 18.85
CA VAL A 52 5.09 -11.35 19.68
C VAL A 52 5.04 -12.58 18.76
N GLY A 53 6.20 -13.23 18.62
CA GLY A 53 6.34 -14.66 18.36
C GLY A 53 5.80 -15.21 17.03
N GLY A 54 6.65 -15.32 16.02
CA GLY A 54 6.37 -16.16 14.85
C GLY A 54 7.12 -15.69 13.62
N SER A 55 8.35 -16.19 13.45
CA SER A 55 9.13 -15.96 12.23
C SER A 55 8.36 -16.42 11.00
N THR A 56 8.04 -15.52 10.10
CA THR A 56 7.82 -15.87 8.71
C THR A 56 8.48 -14.80 7.87
N THR A 57 9.75 -15.06 7.55
CA THR A 57 10.55 -14.29 6.60
C THR A 57 9.81 -14.27 5.26
N ARG A 58 9.03 -13.21 5.02
CA ARG A 58 8.50 -12.92 3.70
C ARG A 58 9.67 -12.43 2.85
N GLN A 59 10.35 -13.37 2.20
CA GLN A 59 11.36 -13.05 1.20
C GLN A 59 10.69 -12.20 0.11
N ALA A 60 11.16 -10.96 -0.02
CA ALA A 60 10.89 -10.13 -1.19
C ALA A 60 11.35 -10.87 -2.46
N PRO A 61 10.77 -10.61 -3.64
CA PRO A 61 11.35 -11.12 -4.88
C PRO A 61 12.83 -10.71 -4.92
N ALA A 62 13.69 -11.61 -5.41
CA ALA A 62 15.15 -11.52 -5.36
C ALA A 62 15.78 -10.27 -6.03
N SER A 63 14.96 -9.33 -6.52
CA SER A 63 15.36 -8.02 -7.03
C SER A 63 15.48 -6.92 -5.97
N ALA A 64 15.22 -7.22 -4.68
CA ALA A 64 15.22 -6.25 -3.59
C ALA A 64 16.30 -6.50 -2.52
N ILE A 65 17.21 -7.46 -2.72
CA ILE A 65 18.32 -7.72 -1.80
C ILE A 65 19.51 -6.91 -2.32
N LEU A 66 19.88 -5.85 -1.60
CA LEU A 66 21.11 -5.12 -1.87
C LEU A 66 22.29 -6.07 -1.69
N THR A 67 23.19 -6.10 -2.66
CA THR A 67 24.51 -6.70 -2.47
C THR A 67 25.29 -5.92 -1.41
N ALA A 68 26.29 -6.57 -0.79
CA ALA A 68 27.13 -5.92 0.23
C ALA A 68 27.77 -4.62 -0.28
N MET A 69 28.14 -4.58 -1.57
CA MET A 69 28.71 -3.40 -2.24
C MET A 69 27.67 -2.29 -2.43
N GLU A 70 26.44 -2.61 -2.86
CA GLU A 70 25.38 -1.63 -3.00
C GLU A 70 24.97 -1.03 -1.64
N ALA A 71 24.89 -1.86 -0.60
CA ALA A 71 24.61 -1.39 0.76
C ALA A 71 25.72 -0.47 1.31
N GLU A 72 26.99 -0.73 0.99
CA GLU A 72 28.10 0.15 1.34
C GLU A 72 28.09 1.46 0.55
N ALA A 73 27.79 1.41 -0.75
CA ALA A 73 27.65 2.61 -1.58
C ALA A 73 26.51 3.52 -1.07
N VAL A 74 25.36 2.94 -0.70
CA VAL A 74 24.24 3.70 -0.12
C VAL A 74 24.63 4.31 1.23
N ARG A 75 25.35 3.58 2.10
CA ARG A 75 25.87 4.11 3.38
C ARG A 75 26.83 5.28 3.17
N LYS A 76 27.70 5.19 2.16
CA LYS A 76 28.62 6.27 1.80
C LYS A 76 27.87 7.51 1.29
N ALA A 77 26.84 7.33 0.47
CA ALA A 77 26.04 8.42 -0.10
C ALA A 77 25.29 9.27 0.96
N ILE A 78 24.95 8.68 2.11
CA ILE A 78 24.33 9.38 3.24
C ILE A 78 25.32 9.78 4.34
N SER A 79 26.62 9.52 4.16
CA SER A 79 27.63 9.84 5.16
C SER A 79 27.78 11.36 5.28
N PRO A 80 27.75 11.92 6.50
CA PRO A 80 27.97 13.36 6.71
C PRO A 80 29.31 13.84 6.15
N GLN A 81 30.35 12.99 6.20
CA GLN A 81 31.68 13.32 5.68
C GLN A 81 31.63 13.50 4.16
N PHE A 82 31.01 12.56 3.45
CA PHE A 82 30.86 12.64 1.99
C PHE A 82 30.02 13.84 1.56
N LEU A 83 28.95 14.14 2.30
CA LEU A 83 28.13 15.32 2.06
C LEU A 83 28.95 16.60 2.25
N MET A 84 29.74 16.69 3.32
CA MET A 84 30.59 17.85 3.60
C MET A 84 31.68 18.05 2.54
N ASP A 85 32.33 16.97 2.10
CA ASP A 85 33.39 17.02 1.06
C ASP A 85 32.85 17.55 -0.27
N GLU A 86 31.59 17.24 -0.60
CA GLU A 86 30.90 17.70 -1.82
C GLU A 86 30.18 19.05 -1.66
N GLY A 87 30.26 19.69 -0.48
CA GLY A 87 29.56 20.95 -0.19
C GLY A 87 28.03 20.80 -0.11
N TRP A 88 27.57 19.61 0.30
CA TRP A 88 26.16 19.27 0.50
C TRP A 88 25.84 19.19 2.00
N ARG A 89 24.60 19.51 2.35
CA ARG A 89 24.09 19.43 3.72
C ARG A 89 22.75 18.70 3.76
N GLU A 90 22.54 17.94 4.82
CA GLU A 90 21.22 17.36 5.14
C GLU A 90 20.31 18.48 5.65
N GLY A 91 19.17 18.66 4.98
CA GLY A 91 18.13 19.59 5.40
C GLY A 91 17.21 19.00 6.48
N GLN A 92 16.25 19.80 6.95
CA GLN A 92 15.48 19.49 8.16
C GLN A 92 14.56 18.28 8.00
N ARG A 93 14.11 17.97 6.78
CA ARG A 93 13.19 16.88 6.46
C ARG A 93 13.87 15.75 5.68
N GLY A 94 15.21 15.71 5.69
CA GLY A 94 15.99 14.68 5.01
C GLY A 94 16.13 14.89 3.49
N GLU A 95 15.91 16.13 3.03
CA GLU A 95 16.37 16.64 1.75
C GLU A 95 17.89 16.85 1.78
N ILE A 96 18.53 16.87 0.61
CA ILE A 96 19.94 17.25 0.48
C ILE A 96 20.00 18.57 -0.28
N VAL A 97 20.65 19.55 0.33
CA VAL A 97 20.82 20.90 -0.23
C VAL A 97 22.29 21.18 -0.49
N ASN A 98 22.57 21.86 -1.58
CA ASN A 98 23.89 22.39 -1.87
C ASN A 98 24.17 23.62 -0.98
N ASP A 99 25.44 23.99 -0.81
CA ASP A 99 25.89 25.25 -0.21
C ASP A 99 25.16 26.49 -0.72
N ARG A 100 24.72 26.48 -1.98
CA ARG A 100 23.95 27.58 -2.61
C ARG A 100 22.45 27.58 -2.29
N GLY A 101 21.97 26.67 -1.42
CA GLY A 101 20.55 26.55 -1.04
C GLY A 101 19.66 25.86 -2.08
N ARG A 102 20.23 25.30 -3.15
CA ARG A 102 19.48 24.50 -4.13
C ARG A 102 19.26 23.08 -3.60
N VAL A 103 18.03 22.60 -3.67
CA VAL A 103 17.68 21.21 -3.37
C VAL A 103 18.22 20.31 -4.49
N LEU A 104 19.09 19.36 -4.13
CA LEU A 104 19.62 18.33 -5.03
C LEU A 104 18.75 17.07 -4.95
N PHE A 105 18.30 16.73 -3.75
CA PHE A 105 17.43 15.59 -3.50
C PHE A 105 16.23 16.01 -2.67
N ASP A 106 15.05 15.57 -3.08
CA ASP A 106 13.79 15.93 -2.46
C ASP A 106 13.65 15.46 -1.01
N ILE A 107 12.65 16.04 -0.35
CA ILE A 107 12.28 15.70 1.02
C ILE A 107 12.06 14.18 1.13
N GLY A 108 12.71 13.58 2.13
CA GLY A 108 12.58 12.16 2.40
C GLY A 108 13.64 11.26 1.75
N PHE A 109 14.60 11.83 1.01
CA PHE A 109 15.70 11.07 0.40
C PHE A 109 16.55 10.33 1.45
N VAL A 110 17.08 11.05 2.44
CA VAL A 110 17.90 10.45 3.50
C VAL A 110 17.13 9.41 4.33
N PRO A 111 15.89 9.66 4.81
CA PRO A 111 15.15 8.64 5.54
C PRO A 111 14.73 7.45 4.67
N ALA A 112 14.53 7.62 3.36
CA ALA A 112 14.28 6.51 2.44
C ALA A 112 15.51 5.59 2.32
N LEU A 113 16.70 6.16 2.13
CA LEU A 113 17.95 5.39 2.08
C LEU A 113 18.27 4.73 3.43
N LYS A 114 18.06 5.42 4.55
CA LYS A 114 18.21 4.83 5.90
C LYS A 114 17.27 3.64 6.11
N LYS A 115 16.04 3.69 5.59
CA LYS A 115 15.10 2.55 5.62
C LYS A 115 15.59 1.40 4.74
N LEU A 116 16.10 1.71 3.55
CA LEU A 116 16.63 0.70 2.63
C LEU A 116 17.80 -0.07 3.24
N THR A 117 18.73 0.62 3.92
CA THR A 117 19.87 -0.04 4.60
C THR A 117 19.49 -0.85 5.83
N ARG A 118 18.33 -0.61 6.44
CA ARG A 118 17.85 -1.35 7.64
C ARG A 118 17.00 -2.57 7.29
N ALA A 119 16.53 -2.65 6.05
CA ALA A 119 15.65 -3.72 5.58
C ALA A 119 16.43 -4.95 5.05
N CYS A 120 17.74 -4.82 4.86
CA CYS A 120 18.65 -5.92 4.53
C CYS A 120 19.40 -6.41 5.76
#